data_AF-A0A1N6JUU6-F1
#
_entry.id   AF-A0A1N6JUU6-F1
#
_cell.length_a   1.000
_cell.length_b   1.000
_cell.length_c   1.000
_cell.angle_alpha   90.00
_cell.angle_beta   90.00
_cell.angle_gamma   90.00
#
_symmetry.space_group_name_H-M   'P 1'
#
loop_
_entity.id
_entity.type
_entity.pdbx_description
1 polymer ?
#
loop_
_entity_poly.entity_id
_entity_poly.type
_entity_poly.pdbx_seq_one_letter_code
_entity_poly.pdbx_strand_id
1 'polypeptide(L)'
;MPIDQSKYTTFQHFLLNLLSLLTLLPLAPYINRFMPVVQLGQWHIDLFLSILIAFLFTRILLWIFRPLIIPAFVLVAGVMVFNSLTGRYSFTNVLNDYQGMVQGNWGTRDNKQLDILSFYPRKVETYVDKTVRGIREKINYQDSTVRNFSVEYSVANFDEYWPKYGKIVRYLSLWSHIRKNFKYVNDSQRDEYFATPMETIRNGLGGDCDDHSILVASCLQSIGARTRIVLIRGHAYPELYCGNAEDFEVLKQAIVLLFNNPPVKELYYHEMKGEYWINLDYSAMHPGGRYLNDKVYALIEL
;
A
#
# COMPACT_ATOMS: atom_id res chain seq x y z
N MET A 1 47.67 9.57 -7.70
CA MET A 1 48.60 8.76 -6.89
C MET A 1 48.23 7.30 -7.06
N PRO A 2 49.09 6.43 -7.61
CA PRO A 2 48.83 4.99 -7.57
C PRO A 2 48.82 4.55 -6.11
N ILE A 3 47.74 3.91 -5.68
CA ILE A 3 47.60 3.38 -4.32
C ILE A 3 48.63 2.26 -4.19
N ASP A 4 49.65 2.49 -3.38
CA ASP A 4 50.74 1.57 -3.08
C ASP A 4 50.16 0.24 -2.58
N GLN A 5 50.32 -0.82 -3.38
CA GLN A 5 49.75 -2.13 -3.13
C GLN A 5 50.42 -2.85 -1.94
N SER A 6 51.53 -2.31 -1.42
CA SER A 6 52.36 -2.92 -0.37
C SER A 6 51.79 -2.82 1.05
N LYS A 7 50.72 -2.05 1.28
CA LYS A 7 50.22 -1.75 2.65
C LYS A 7 49.21 -2.75 3.23
N TYR A 8 48.71 -3.70 2.45
CA TYR A 8 47.66 -4.61 2.90
C TYR A 8 48.19 -6.02 3.13
N THR A 9 47.76 -6.66 4.22
CA THR A 9 48.13 -8.05 4.52
C THR A 9 47.35 -9.00 3.61
N THR A 10 47.88 -10.22 3.40
CA THR A 10 47.20 -11.30 2.66
C THR A 10 45.78 -11.54 3.18
N PHE A 11 45.59 -11.44 4.50
CA PHE A 11 44.27 -11.56 5.13
C PHE A 11 43.33 -10.41 4.76
N GLN A 12 43.81 -9.17 4.73
CA GLN A 12 43.01 -8.03 4.29
C GLN A 12 42.62 -8.14 2.81
N HIS A 13 43.52 -8.64 1.96
CA HIS A 13 43.20 -8.92 0.56
C HIS A 13 42.11 -9.98 0.42
N PHE A 14 42.21 -11.07 1.18
CA PHE A 14 41.17 -12.10 1.23
C PHE A 14 39.82 -11.51 1.70
N LEU A 15 39.83 -10.76 2.80
CA LEU A 15 38.63 -10.14 3.37
C LEU A 15 37.96 -9.18 2.39
N LEU A 16 38.72 -8.31 1.73
CA LEU A 16 38.19 -7.38 0.73
C LEU A 16 37.52 -8.10 -0.46
N ASN A 17 38.13 -9.19 -0.94
CA ASN A 17 37.54 -9.98 -2.02
C ASN A 17 36.26 -10.70 -1.55
N LEU A 18 36.24 -11.24 -0.33
CA LEU A 18 35.05 -11.86 0.25
C LEU A 18 33.90 -10.85 0.41
N LEU A 19 34.18 -9.67 0.95
CA LEU A 19 33.19 -8.60 1.09
C LEU A 19 32.65 -8.13 -0.28
N SER A 20 33.51 -8.08 -1.30
CA SER A 20 33.09 -7.79 -2.66
C SER A 20 32.17 -8.85 -3.25
N LEU A 21 32.39 -10.12 -2.93
CA LEU A 21 31.50 -11.20 -3.35
C LEU A 21 30.15 -11.13 -2.63
N LEU A 22 30.18 -10.86 -1.31
CA LEU A 22 28.97 -10.75 -0.49
C LEU A 22 28.10 -9.55 -0.89
N THR A 23 28.71 -8.43 -1.30
CA THR A 23 27.96 -7.26 -1.80
C THR A 23 27.29 -7.51 -3.14
N LEU A 24 27.80 -8.47 -3.93
CA LEU A 24 27.22 -8.85 -5.22
C LEU A 24 25.83 -9.49 -5.08
N LEU A 25 25.64 -10.27 -3.99
CA LEU A 25 24.40 -10.99 -3.72
C LEU A 25 23.17 -10.07 -3.61
N PRO A 26 23.17 -8.98 -2.81
CA PRO A 26 22.06 -8.03 -2.78
C PRO A 26 22.09 -7.04 -3.96
N LEU A 27 23.27 -6.69 -4.48
CA LEU A 27 23.40 -5.65 -5.49
C LEU A 27 22.91 -6.10 -6.87
N ALA A 28 23.17 -7.34 -7.28
CA ALA A 28 22.77 -7.81 -8.61
C ALA A 28 21.24 -7.87 -8.79
N PRO A 29 20.44 -8.43 -7.86
CA PRO A 29 18.97 -8.35 -7.94
C PRO A 29 18.44 -6.91 -7.84
N TYR A 30 19.09 -6.05 -7.05
CA TYR A 30 18.72 -4.64 -6.95
C TYR A 30 18.92 -3.91 -8.28
N ILE A 31 20.08 -4.07 -8.94
CA ILE A 31 20.32 -3.52 -10.28
C ILE A 31 19.33 -4.10 -11.29
N ASN A 32 19.04 -5.39 -11.20
CA ASN A 32 18.09 -6.04 -12.10
C ASN A 32 16.69 -5.45 -12.02
N ARG A 33 16.27 -4.96 -10.85
CA ARG A 33 14.98 -4.27 -10.67
C ARG A 33 14.82 -3.05 -11.58
N PHE A 34 15.90 -2.29 -11.80
CA PHE A 34 15.87 -1.06 -12.61
C PHE A 34 16.26 -1.28 -14.06
N MET A 35 16.68 -2.50 -14.42
CA MET A 35 17.06 -2.85 -15.77
C MET A 35 15.83 -3.27 -16.59
N PRO A 36 15.68 -2.74 -17.81
CA PRO A 36 14.65 -3.25 -18.72
C PRO A 36 14.90 -4.73 -19.03
N VAL A 37 13.85 -5.43 -19.45
CA VAL A 37 13.97 -6.84 -19.85
C VAL A 37 14.82 -6.91 -21.13
N VAL A 38 15.93 -7.64 -21.07
CA VAL A 38 16.78 -7.90 -22.23
C VAL A 38 16.64 -9.38 -22.56
N GLN A 39 16.05 -9.66 -23.73
CA GLN A 39 15.81 -11.02 -24.22
C GLN A 39 16.64 -11.25 -25.50
N LEU A 40 17.33 -12.40 -25.56
CA LEU A 40 17.95 -12.93 -26.77
C LEU A 40 17.22 -14.22 -27.14
N GLY A 41 16.22 -14.11 -28.02
CA GLY A 41 15.32 -15.22 -28.32
C GLY A 41 14.51 -15.61 -27.09
N GLN A 42 14.65 -16.86 -26.64
CA GLN A 42 13.97 -17.39 -25.44
C GLN A 42 14.77 -17.19 -24.14
N TRP A 43 15.97 -16.61 -24.22
CA TRP A 43 16.86 -16.45 -23.06
C TRP A 43 16.78 -15.03 -22.52
N HIS A 44 16.32 -14.90 -21.27
CA HIS A 44 16.37 -13.66 -20.51
C HIS A 44 17.80 -13.48 -19.96
N ILE A 45 18.54 -12.51 -20.50
CA ILE A 45 19.93 -12.24 -20.12
C ILE A 45 20.08 -11.07 -19.16
N ASP A 46 18.97 -10.44 -18.78
CA ASP A 46 18.93 -9.25 -17.92
C ASP A 46 19.54 -9.51 -16.55
N LEU A 47 19.28 -10.67 -15.93
CA LEU A 47 19.90 -11.03 -14.65
C LEU A 47 21.42 -11.25 -14.79
N PHE A 48 21.84 -11.91 -15.87
CA PHE A 48 23.26 -12.12 -16.15
C PHE A 48 23.98 -10.78 -16.35
N LEU A 49 23.35 -9.87 -17.10
CA LEU A 49 23.86 -8.53 -17.31
C LEU A 49 23.91 -7.72 -16.01
N SER A 50 22.91 -7.85 -15.13
CA SER A 50 22.94 -7.22 -13.80
C SER A 50 24.04 -7.76 -12.90
N ILE A 51 24.31 -9.07 -12.94
CA ILE A 51 25.45 -9.69 -12.23
C ILE A 51 26.78 -9.12 -12.77
N LEU A 52 26.92 -9.00 -14.08
CA LEU A 52 28.12 -8.43 -14.71
C LEU A 52 28.32 -6.96 -14.33
N ILE A 53 27.26 -6.15 -14.38
CA ILE A 53 27.30 -4.74 -13.97
C ILE A 53 27.64 -4.62 -12.48
N ALA A 54 27.01 -5.41 -11.61
CA ALA A 54 27.32 -5.44 -10.19
C ALA A 54 28.79 -5.82 -9.93
N PHE A 55 29.32 -6.79 -10.67
CA PHE A 55 30.72 -7.19 -10.59
C PHE A 55 31.68 -6.07 -10.99
N LEU A 56 31.44 -5.42 -12.13
CA LEU A 56 32.25 -4.29 -12.58
C LEU A 56 32.18 -3.12 -11.59
N PHE A 57 30.98 -2.79 -11.11
CA PHE A 57 30.77 -1.74 -10.13
C PHE A 57 31.51 -2.00 -8.82
N THR A 58 31.38 -3.21 -8.26
CA THR A 58 32.09 -3.59 -7.02
C THR A 58 33.61 -3.58 -7.21
N ARG A 59 34.11 -3.97 -8.39
CA ARG A 59 35.53 -3.89 -8.71
C ARG A 59 36.05 -2.46 -8.78
N ILE A 60 35.28 -1.55 -9.39
CA ILE A 60 35.58 -0.12 -9.44
C ILE A 60 35.55 0.48 -8.03
N LEU A 61 34.54 0.13 -7.23
CA LEU A 61 34.40 0.58 -5.84
C LEU A 61 35.61 0.13 -4.99
N LEU A 62 36.04 -1.13 -5.13
CA LEU A 62 37.27 -1.64 -4.50
C LEU A 62 38.52 -0.89 -4.93
N TRP A 63 38.59 -0.47 -6.20
CA TRP A 63 39.74 0.25 -6.73
C TRP A 63 39.82 1.68 -6.19
N ILE A 64 38.68 2.39 -6.13
CA ILE A 64 38.60 3.80 -5.70
C ILE A 64 38.60 3.92 -4.17
N PHE A 65 37.80 3.10 -3.48
CA PHE A 65 37.47 3.25 -2.06
C PHE A 65 38.07 2.16 -1.16
N ARG A 66 39.11 1.46 -1.63
CA ARG A 66 39.77 0.36 -0.89
C ARG A 66 39.95 0.60 0.61
N PRO A 67 40.44 1.77 1.10
CA PRO A 67 40.63 1.98 2.53
C PRO A 67 39.34 2.13 3.35
N LEU A 68 38.21 2.47 2.72
CA LEU A 68 36.95 2.76 3.39
C LEU A 68 36.00 1.56 3.50
N ILE A 69 36.25 0.49 2.74
CA ILE A 69 35.35 -0.67 2.64
C ILE A 69 35.23 -1.42 3.97
N ILE A 70 36.35 -1.70 4.63
CA ILE A 70 36.34 -2.42 5.92
C ILE A 70 35.66 -1.58 7.00
N PRO A 71 36.00 -0.29 7.23
CA PRO A 71 35.28 0.57 8.16
C PRO A 71 33.78 0.70 7.88
N ALA A 72 33.39 0.85 6.60
CA ALA A 72 31.98 0.94 6.22
C ALA A 72 31.21 -0.34 6.55
N PHE A 73 31.81 -1.51 6.30
CA PHE A 73 31.17 -2.79 6.62
C PHE A 73 31.01 -2.98 8.13
N VAL A 74 32.01 -2.60 8.93
CA VAL A 74 31.93 -2.61 10.40
C VAL A 74 30.82 -1.69 10.90
N LEU A 75 30.67 -0.50 10.31
CA LEU A 75 29.60 0.44 10.64
C LEU A 75 28.22 -0.16 10.33
N VAL A 76 28.02 -0.73 9.15
CA VAL A 76 26.75 -1.37 8.76
C VAL A 76 26.42 -2.54 9.70
N ALA A 77 27.41 -3.39 10.02
CA ALA A 77 27.24 -4.48 10.97
C ALA A 77 26.86 -3.96 12.38
N GLY A 78 27.51 -2.89 12.84
CA GLY A 78 27.18 -2.25 14.11
C GLY A 78 25.75 -1.70 14.17
N VAL A 79 25.30 -1.02 13.11
CA VAL A 79 23.92 -0.52 12.98
C VAL A 79 22.92 -1.68 12.98
N MET A 80 23.22 -2.77 12.27
CA MET A 80 22.37 -3.96 12.24
C MET A 80 22.25 -4.62 13.61
N VAL A 81 23.35 -4.77 14.35
CA VAL A 81 23.33 -5.29 15.72
C VAL A 81 22.48 -4.40 16.62
N PHE A 82 22.69 -3.08 16.56
CA PHE A 82 21.90 -2.12 17.33
C PHE A 82 20.39 -2.19 17.03
N ASN A 83 20.02 -2.26 15.74
CA ASN A 83 18.63 -2.38 15.31
C ASN A 83 17.99 -3.72 15.69
N SER A 84 18.79 -4.80 15.71
CA SER A 84 18.34 -6.11 16.16
C SER A 84 18.07 -6.13 17.67
N LEU A 85 18.89 -5.44 18.48
CA LEU A 85 18.71 -5.35 19.93
C LEU A 85 17.53 -4.45 20.33
N THR A 86 17.22 -3.44 19.51
CA THR A 86 16.10 -2.51 19.74
C THR A 86 14.76 -2.99 19.15
N GLY A 87 14.73 -4.18 18.53
CA GLY A 87 13.51 -4.78 17.98
C GLY A 87 12.94 -4.08 16.74
N ARG A 88 13.68 -3.13 16.14
CA ARG A 88 13.20 -2.32 15.00
C ARG A 88 13.40 -3.03 13.66
N TYR A 89 14.59 -3.59 13.44
CA TYR A 89 14.95 -4.21 12.16
C TYR A 89 16.03 -5.28 12.35
N SER A 90 15.69 -6.54 12.09
CA SER A 90 16.54 -7.70 12.37
C SER A 90 17.05 -8.38 11.09
N PHE A 91 17.95 -9.36 11.24
CA PHE A 91 18.42 -10.19 10.13
C PHE A 91 17.28 -10.95 9.42
N THR A 92 16.25 -11.34 10.16
CA THR A 92 15.06 -11.99 9.58
C THR A 92 14.34 -11.07 8.60
N ASN A 93 14.24 -9.78 8.94
CA ASN A 93 13.62 -8.78 8.07
C ASN A 93 14.44 -8.60 6.79
N VAL A 94 15.78 -8.49 6.90
CA VAL A 94 16.67 -8.42 5.72
C VAL A 94 16.52 -9.63 4.81
N LEU A 95 16.45 -10.83 5.39
CA LEU A 95 16.28 -12.05 4.60
C LEU A 95 14.91 -12.09 3.92
N ASN A 96 13.84 -11.69 4.61
CA ASN A 96 12.50 -11.62 4.05
C ASN A 96 12.40 -10.59 2.92
N ASP A 97 13.00 -9.40 3.10
CA ASP A 97 13.04 -8.34 2.08
C ASP A 97 13.85 -8.77 0.86
N TYR A 98 14.99 -9.43 1.08
CA TYR A 98 15.79 -10.01 0.00
C TYR A 98 15.03 -11.11 -0.75
N GLN A 99 14.38 -12.03 -0.02
CA GLN A 99 13.55 -13.08 -0.62
C GLN A 99 12.39 -12.48 -1.41
N GLY A 100 11.70 -11.48 -0.87
CA GLY A 100 10.62 -10.77 -1.57
C GLY A 100 11.11 -10.09 -2.85
N MET A 101 12.28 -9.46 -2.82
CA MET A 101 12.89 -8.85 -4.01
C MET A 101 13.24 -9.89 -5.08
N VAL A 102 13.88 -11.01 -4.69
CA VAL A 102 14.27 -12.07 -5.64
C VAL A 102 13.05 -12.80 -6.19
N GLN A 103 12.08 -13.14 -5.34
CA GLN A 103 10.81 -13.76 -5.75
C GLN A 103 10.00 -12.81 -6.63
N GLY A 104 9.99 -11.51 -6.33
CA GLY A 104 9.39 -10.50 -7.19
C GLY A 104 10.02 -10.49 -8.57
N ASN A 105 11.35 -10.48 -8.66
CA ASN A 105 12.07 -10.49 -9.94
C ASN A 105 11.91 -11.82 -10.72
N TRP A 106 11.88 -12.97 -10.03
CA TRP A 106 11.78 -14.29 -10.68
C TRP A 106 10.36 -14.80 -10.94
N GLY A 107 9.42 -14.54 -10.04
CA GLY A 107 8.02 -14.95 -10.16
C GLY A 107 7.27 -14.16 -11.23
N THR A 108 7.87 -13.09 -11.73
CA THR A 108 7.27 -12.17 -12.69
C THR A 108 8.06 -12.10 -14.00
N ARG A 109 8.77 -13.18 -14.36
CA ARG A 109 9.64 -13.30 -15.55
C ARG A 109 9.01 -12.86 -16.89
N ASP A 110 7.71 -13.04 -17.07
CA ASP A 110 7.08 -12.88 -18.40
C ASP A 110 6.51 -11.49 -18.71
N ASN A 111 6.23 -10.63 -17.71
CA ASN A 111 5.62 -9.29 -17.92
C ASN A 111 6.40 -8.15 -17.20
N LYS A 112 7.74 -8.22 -17.12
CA LYS A 112 8.56 -7.26 -16.33
C LYS A 112 8.45 -5.84 -16.91
N GLN A 113 7.54 -5.04 -16.35
CA GLN A 113 7.42 -3.59 -16.56
C GLN A 113 8.18 -2.84 -15.47
N LEU A 114 8.74 -1.69 -15.84
CA LEU A 114 9.42 -0.78 -14.93
C LEU A 114 8.35 -0.05 -14.10
N ASP A 115 8.29 -0.32 -12.80
CA ASP A 115 7.44 0.41 -11.85
C ASP A 115 7.84 1.89 -11.86
N ILE A 116 7.02 2.75 -12.47
CA ILE A 116 7.28 4.21 -12.59
C ILE A 116 7.34 4.85 -11.18
N LEU A 117 6.68 4.25 -10.18
CA LEU A 117 6.74 4.66 -8.77
C LEU A 117 8.04 4.24 -8.08
N SER A 118 8.89 3.41 -8.70
CA SER A 118 10.23 3.07 -8.20
C SER A 118 11.33 4.04 -8.65
N PHE A 119 11.04 4.94 -9.61
CA PHE A 119 11.98 5.98 -10.08
C PHE A 119 12.12 7.19 -9.12
N TYR A 120 11.33 7.26 -8.05
CA TYR A 120 11.44 8.32 -7.02
C TYR A 120 12.01 7.76 -5.71
N PRO A 121 13.35 7.58 -5.59
CA PRO A 121 13.97 7.05 -4.38
C PRO A 121 14.12 8.15 -3.33
N ARG A 122 13.01 8.55 -2.69
CA ARG A 122 13.11 9.25 -1.40
C ARG A 122 12.70 8.28 -0.30
N LYS A 123 13.72 7.66 0.30
CA LYS A 123 13.68 6.63 1.34
C LYS A 123 13.22 5.26 0.81
N VAL A 124 13.77 4.20 1.38
CA VAL A 124 13.32 2.82 1.13
C VAL A 124 11.94 2.71 1.76
N GLU A 125 10.91 3.17 1.05
CA GLU A 125 9.51 3.05 1.46
C GLU A 125 9.07 1.59 1.33
N THR A 126 8.39 1.09 2.35
CA THR A 126 7.74 -0.23 2.27
C THR A 126 6.60 -0.17 1.27
N TYR A 127 6.15 -1.33 0.76
CA TYR A 127 4.96 -1.38 -0.11
C TYR A 127 3.75 -0.72 0.56
N VAL A 128 3.59 -0.91 1.88
CA VAL A 128 2.54 -0.26 2.68
C VAL A 128 2.65 1.25 2.63
N ASP A 129 3.85 1.83 2.78
CA ASP A 129 4.05 3.29 2.72
C ASP A 129 3.68 3.86 1.34
N LYS A 130 4.01 3.13 0.26
CA LYS A 130 3.64 3.51 -1.10
C LYS A 130 2.12 3.53 -1.30
N THR A 131 1.42 2.47 -0.86
CA THR A 131 -0.04 2.38 -0.96
C THR A 131 -0.71 3.48 -0.13
N VAL A 132 -0.27 3.69 1.10
CA VAL A 132 -0.78 4.76 1.96
C VAL A 132 -0.63 6.13 1.31
N ARG A 133 0.54 6.41 0.71
CA ARG A 133 0.77 7.65 -0.02
C ARG A 133 -0.12 7.75 -1.25
N GLY A 134 -0.18 6.71 -2.08
CA GLY A 134 -0.98 6.66 -3.30
C GLY A 134 -2.46 6.96 -3.03
N ILE A 135 -3.05 6.28 -2.05
CA ILE A 135 -4.43 6.52 -1.61
C ILE A 135 -4.59 7.97 -1.14
N ARG A 136 -3.70 8.46 -0.26
CA ARG A 136 -3.80 9.81 0.29
C ARG A 136 -3.70 10.90 -0.78
N GLU A 137 -2.87 10.71 -1.80
CA GLU A 137 -2.70 11.66 -2.91
C GLU A 137 -3.93 11.73 -3.83
N LYS A 138 -4.76 10.68 -3.86
CA LYS A 138 -5.93 10.58 -4.75
C LYS A 138 -7.24 10.99 -4.11
N ILE A 139 -7.30 11.05 -2.79
CA ILE A 139 -8.48 11.50 -2.06
C ILE A 139 -8.72 12.97 -2.35
N ASN A 140 -9.93 13.26 -2.86
CA ASN A 140 -10.32 14.61 -3.22
C ASN A 140 -11.83 14.79 -3.05
N TYR A 141 -12.23 15.21 -1.84
CA TYR A 141 -13.62 15.50 -1.49
C TYR A 141 -14.06 16.92 -1.88
N GLN A 142 -13.12 17.79 -2.29
CA GLN A 142 -13.40 19.18 -2.68
C GLN A 142 -13.73 19.33 -4.17
N ASP A 143 -13.53 18.28 -4.97
CA ASP A 143 -13.88 18.28 -6.37
C ASP A 143 -15.40 18.44 -6.58
N SER A 144 -15.78 19.32 -7.50
CA SER A 144 -17.20 19.61 -7.78
C SER A 144 -17.97 18.42 -8.33
N THR A 145 -17.34 17.54 -9.12
CA THR A 145 -17.97 16.31 -9.64
C THR A 145 -18.30 15.37 -8.48
N VAL A 146 -17.33 15.20 -7.56
CA VAL A 146 -17.48 14.35 -6.37
C VAL A 146 -18.55 14.92 -5.44
N ARG A 147 -18.53 16.23 -5.20
CA ARG A 147 -19.53 16.90 -4.35
C ARG A 147 -20.94 16.78 -4.94
N ASN A 148 -21.09 17.04 -6.25
CA ASN A 148 -22.40 16.98 -6.91
C ASN A 148 -22.96 15.56 -6.90
N PHE A 149 -22.14 14.58 -7.26
CA PHE A 149 -22.49 13.15 -7.18
C PHE A 149 -22.94 12.76 -5.76
N SER A 150 -22.18 13.21 -4.76
CA SER A 150 -22.47 12.88 -3.36
C SER A 150 -23.78 13.50 -2.88
N VAL A 151 -24.05 14.76 -3.25
CA VAL A 151 -25.32 15.42 -2.92
C VAL A 151 -26.49 14.69 -3.59
N GLU A 152 -26.40 14.45 -4.90
CA GLU A 152 -27.43 13.80 -5.71
C GLU A 152 -27.86 12.46 -5.10
N TYR A 153 -26.90 11.58 -4.79
CA TYR A 153 -27.21 10.26 -4.27
C TYR A 153 -27.41 10.20 -2.75
N SER A 154 -27.03 11.24 -2.01
CA SER A 154 -27.38 11.35 -0.59
C SER A 154 -28.87 11.60 -0.36
N VAL A 155 -29.58 12.19 -1.32
CA VAL A 155 -31.02 12.47 -1.23
C VAL A 155 -31.89 11.47 -1.99
N ALA A 156 -31.28 10.52 -2.70
CA ALA A 156 -31.99 9.58 -3.55
C ALA A 156 -32.83 8.53 -2.78
N ASN A 157 -32.37 8.10 -1.60
CA ASN A 157 -33.04 7.09 -0.78
C ASN A 157 -33.25 7.57 0.65
N PHE A 158 -34.18 6.91 1.34
CA PHE A 158 -34.40 7.01 2.79
C PHE A 158 -34.81 8.41 3.31
N ASP A 159 -35.19 9.33 2.41
CA ASP A 159 -35.51 10.72 2.74
C ASP A 159 -36.62 10.84 3.81
N GLU A 160 -37.61 9.95 3.76
CA GLU A 160 -38.70 9.83 4.73
C GLU A 160 -38.23 9.62 6.19
N TYR A 161 -37.01 9.12 6.39
CA TYR A 161 -36.41 8.89 7.70
C TYR A 161 -35.51 10.03 8.18
N TRP A 162 -35.32 11.08 7.37
CA TRP A 162 -34.54 12.27 7.73
C TRP A 162 -34.99 12.90 9.06
N PRO A 163 -36.30 13.07 9.36
CA PRO A 163 -36.73 13.65 10.63
C PRO A 163 -36.27 12.86 11.86
N LYS A 164 -36.03 11.55 11.72
CA LYS A 164 -35.64 10.66 12.82
C LYS A 164 -34.13 10.52 12.97
N TYR A 165 -33.41 10.33 11.88
CA TYR A 165 -31.98 9.98 11.89
C TYR A 165 -31.06 11.07 11.32
N GLY A 166 -31.63 12.15 10.75
CA GLY A 166 -30.89 13.29 10.24
C GLY A 166 -29.79 12.91 9.24
N LYS A 167 -28.57 13.43 9.44
CA LYS A 167 -27.41 13.25 8.55
C LYS A 167 -27.07 11.79 8.26
N ILE A 168 -27.35 10.86 9.19
CA ILE A 168 -27.08 9.43 9.02
C ILE A 168 -27.74 8.90 7.74
N VAL A 169 -28.98 9.32 7.47
CA VAL A 169 -29.75 8.91 6.29
C VAL A 169 -29.04 9.27 4.99
N ARG A 170 -28.39 10.43 4.94
CA ARG A 170 -27.64 10.91 3.77
C ARG A 170 -26.41 10.07 3.51
N TYR A 171 -25.70 9.71 4.58
CA TYR A 171 -24.51 8.87 4.51
C TYR A 171 -24.89 7.46 4.04
N LEU A 172 -25.95 6.90 4.61
CA LEU A 172 -26.47 5.58 4.27
C LEU A 172 -27.04 5.51 2.85
N SER A 173 -27.77 6.54 2.39
CA SER A 173 -28.28 6.63 1.03
C SER A 173 -27.15 6.66 0.00
N LEU A 174 -26.15 7.53 0.22
CA LEU A 174 -25.01 7.67 -0.67
C LEU A 174 -24.19 6.37 -0.75
N TRP A 175 -23.86 5.79 0.40
CA TRP A 175 -23.15 4.50 0.43
C TRP A 175 -23.93 3.40 -0.28
N SER A 176 -25.25 3.31 -0.03
CA SER A 176 -26.13 2.32 -0.68
C SER A 176 -26.10 2.46 -2.20
N HIS A 177 -26.13 3.69 -2.72
CA HIS A 177 -26.04 3.94 -4.15
C HIS A 177 -24.68 3.48 -4.71
N ILE A 178 -23.57 3.90 -4.11
CA ILE A 178 -22.23 3.52 -4.57
C ILE A 178 -22.11 2.00 -4.58
N ARG A 179 -22.41 1.35 -3.44
CA ARG A 179 -22.30 -0.09 -3.27
C ARG A 179 -23.13 -0.87 -4.27
N LYS A 180 -24.36 -0.42 -4.57
CA LYS A 180 -25.26 -1.11 -5.51
C LYS A 180 -24.76 -1.06 -6.96
N ASN A 181 -24.04 -0.01 -7.31
CA ASN A 181 -23.62 0.24 -8.69
C ASN A 181 -22.11 -0.01 -8.92
N PHE A 182 -21.33 -0.18 -7.84
CA PHE A 182 -19.91 -0.43 -7.94
C PHE A 182 -19.63 -1.78 -8.59
N LYS A 183 -18.70 -1.78 -9.55
CA LYS A 183 -18.30 -2.97 -10.31
C LYS A 183 -16.82 -3.20 -10.10
N TYR A 184 -16.49 -4.33 -9.50
CA TYR A 184 -15.10 -4.68 -9.25
C TYR A 184 -14.36 -4.95 -10.57
N VAL A 185 -13.28 -4.21 -10.80
CA VAL A 185 -12.38 -4.34 -11.95
C VAL A 185 -10.96 -4.41 -11.41
N ASN A 186 -10.25 -5.50 -11.72
CA ASN A 186 -8.85 -5.62 -11.33
C ASN A 186 -7.99 -4.65 -12.13
N ASP A 187 -6.97 -4.11 -11.46
CA ASP A 187 -5.88 -3.41 -12.13
C ASP A 187 -5.13 -4.30 -13.12
N SER A 188 -4.43 -3.63 -14.06
CA SER A 188 -3.49 -4.30 -14.94
C SER A 188 -2.40 -4.99 -14.12
N GLN A 189 -2.01 -6.20 -14.52
CA GLN A 189 -1.03 -6.98 -13.76
C GLN A 189 0.26 -6.14 -13.51
N ARG A 190 0.57 -5.90 -12.23
CA ARG A 190 1.81 -5.32 -11.64
C ARG A 190 1.82 -3.83 -11.34
N ASP A 191 0.91 -3.07 -11.93
CA ASP A 191 0.80 -1.65 -11.63
C ASP A 191 -0.40 -1.43 -10.73
N GLU A 192 -0.13 -1.03 -9.49
CA GLU A 192 -1.12 -0.53 -8.57
C GLU A 192 -1.55 0.86 -9.06
N TYR A 193 -2.79 0.99 -9.50
CA TYR A 193 -3.34 2.24 -10.01
C TYR A 193 -4.42 2.76 -9.08
N PHE A 194 -4.11 3.87 -8.41
CA PHE A 194 -5.10 4.56 -7.59
C PHE A 194 -5.87 5.59 -8.43
N ALA A 195 -7.13 5.30 -8.73
CA ALA A 195 -8.02 6.23 -9.41
C ALA A 195 -8.47 7.36 -8.46
N THR A 196 -8.69 8.54 -9.03
CA THR A 196 -9.36 9.62 -8.28
C THR A 196 -10.86 9.31 -8.16
N PRO A 197 -11.57 9.83 -7.13
CA PRO A 197 -13.03 9.63 -7.03
C PRO A 197 -13.78 10.16 -8.27
N MET A 198 -13.32 11.27 -8.86
CA MET A 198 -13.89 11.82 -10.10
C MET A 198 -13.75 10.84 -11.28
N GLU A 199 -12.60 10.18 -11.39
CA GLU A 199 -12.33 9.19 -12.43
C GLU A 199 -13.20 7.96 -12.27
N THR A 200 -13.29 7.40 -11.06
CA THR A 200 -14.18 6.25 -10.76
C THR A 200 -15.65 6.59 -11.07
N ILE A 201 -16.11 7.81 -10.74
CA ILE A 201 -17.46 8.28 -11.09
C ILE A 201 -17.65 8.32 -12.62
N ARG A 202 -16.68 8.89 -13.37
CA ARG A 202 -16.75 9.00 -14.83
C ARG A 202 -16.67 7.64 -15.54
N ASN A 203 -15.99 6.68 -14.93
CA ASN A 203 -15.87 5.32 -15.44
C ASN A 203 -17.07 4.41 -15.07
N GLY A 204 -18.16 4.99 -14.55
CA GLY A 204 -19.38 4.24 -14.25
C GLY A 204 -19.27 3.39 -12.99
N LEU A 205 -18.51 3.86 -11.99
CA LEU A 205 -18.29 3.21 -10.70
C LEU A 205 -17.57 1.86 -10.81
N GLY A 206 -16.67 1.75 -11.79
CA GLY A 206 -15.76 0.61 -11.93
C GLY A 206 -14.41 0.89 -11.28
N GLY A 207 -13.86 -0.09 -10.56
CA GLY A 207 -12.54 0.01 -9.93
C GLY A 207 -12.24 -1.19 -9.03
N ASP A 208 -11.10 -1.17 -8.38
CA ASP A 208 -10.65 -2.21 -7.47
C ASP A 208 -11.01 -1.89 -5.99
N CYS A 209 -10.35 -2.53 -5.02
CA CYS A 209 -10.62 -2.31 -3.59
C CYS A 209 -10.15 -0.93 -3.09
N ASP A 210 -9.03 -0.43 -3.61
CA ASP A 210 -8.47 0.86 -3.24
C ASP A 210 -9.29 2.00 -3.87
N ASP A 211 -9.68 1.85 -5.13
CA ASP A 211 -10.58 2.79 -5.83
C ASP A 211 -11.93 2.94 -5.13
N HIS A 212 -12.53 1.81 -4.71
CA HIS A 212 -13.77 1.83 -3.93
C HIS A 212 -13.58 2.62 -2.63
N SER A 213 -12.49 2.35 -1.92
CA SER A 213 -12.18 2.99 -0.64
C SER A 213 -11.97 4.50 -0.79
N ILE A 214 -11.22 4.92 -1.81
CA ILE A 214 -10.98 6.33 -2.17
C ILE A 214 -12.29 7.01 -2.55
N LEU A 215 -13.12 6.37 -3.37
CA LEU A 215 -14.41 6.88 -3.82
C LEU A 215 -15.36 7.12 -2.64
N VAL A 216 -15.60 6.08 -1.82
CA VAL A 216 -16.55 6.15 -0.71
C VAL A 216 -16.09 7.18 0.32
N ALA A 217 -14.81 7.17 0.70
CA ALA A 217 -14.27 8.13 1.65
C ALA A 217 -14.42 9.57 1.14
N SER A 218 -14.01 9.84 -0.10
CA SER A 218 -14.09 11.19 -0.68
C SER A 218 -15.53 11.68 -0.82
N CYS A 219 -16.44 10.81 -1.26
CA CYS A 219 -17.85 11.16 -1.43
C CYS A 219 -18.52 11.47 -0.08
N LEU A 220 -18.31 10.63 0.92
CA LEU A 220 -18.85 10.83 2.27
C LEU A 220 -18.27 12.09 2.95
N GLN A 221 -16.95 12.33 2.82
CA GLN A 221 -16.34 13.55 3.32
C GLN A 221 -16.91 14.81 2.67
N SER A 222 -17.22 14.76 1.37
CA SER A 222 -17.78 15.91 0.65
C SER A 222 -19.16 16.34 1.18
N ILE A 223 -19.87 15.46 1.91
CA ILE A 223 -21.15 15.74 2.57
C ILE A 223 -21.01 15.87 4.10
N GLY A 224 -19.79 15.97 4.63
CA GLY A 224 -19.50 16.25 6.04
C GLY A 224 -19.36 15.03 6.95
N ALA A 225 -19.22 13.83 6.39
CA ALA A 225 -18.88 12.64 7.18
C ALA A 225 -17.38 12.61 7.50
N ARG A 226 -17.02 11.97 8.62
CA ARG A 226 -15.63 11.62 8.93
C ARG A 226 -15.41 10.17 8.55
N THR A 227 -14.37 9.90 7.77
CA THR A 227 -14.04 8.56 7.28
C THR A 227 -12.56 8.27 7.46
N ARG A 228 -12.20 6.99 7.43
CA ARG A 228 -10.82 6.52 7.37
C ARG A 228 -10.74 5.31 6.44
N ILE A 229 -9.56 4.96 5.96
CA ILE A 229 -9.34 3.75 5.17
C ILE A 229 -8.44 2.81 5.96
N VAL A 230 -8.85 1.54 6.02
CA VAL A 230 -8.10 0.48 6.72
C VAL A 230 -7.46 -0.42 5.68
N LEU A 231 -6.15 -0.63 5.82
CA LEU A 231 -5.37 -1.51 4.96
C LEU A 231 -5.13 -2.84 5.66
N ILE A 232 -5.62 -3.92 5.04
CA ILE A 232 -5.34 -5.31 5.44
C ILE A 232 -4.51 -6.00 4.33
N ARG A 233 -4.12 -7.27 4.52
CA ARG A 233 -3.30 -7.98 3.53
C ARG A 233 -4.12 -8.20 2.26
N GLY A 234 -3.77 -7.49 1.19
CA GLY A 234 -4.37 -7.65 -0.13
C GLY A 234 -5.80 -7.12 -0.24
N HIS A 235 -6.18 -6.17 0.62
CA HIS A 235 -7.47 -5.47 0.54
C HIS A 235 -7.44 -4.16 1.33
N ALA A 236 -8.19 -3.17 0.86
CA ALA A 236 -8.49 -1.96 1.62
C ALA A 236 -10.00 -1.74 1.69
N TYR A 237 -10.45 -1.16 2.79
CA TYR A 237 -11.85 -0.80 2.96
C TYR A 237 -12.03 0.51 3.72
N PRO A 238 -13.08 1.28 3.38
CA PRO A 238 -13.42 2.50 4.09
C PRO A 238 -14.20 2.20 5.37
N GLU A 239 -14.02 3.05 6.37
CA GLU A 239 -14.83 3.08 7.59
C GLU A 239 -15.41 4.47 7.83
N LEU A 240 -16.64 4.49 8.37
CA LEU A 240 -17.34 5.70 8.74
C LEU A 240 -17.28 5.91 10.26
N TYR A 241 -16.97 7.13 10.68
CA TYR A 241 -17.04 7.54 12.07
C TYR A 241 -18.47 7.63 12.55
N CYS A 242 -18.78 6.94 13.65
CA CYS A 242 -20.11 6.83 14.20
C CYS A 242 -20.33 7.68 15.46
N GLY A 243 -19.30 8.36 15.97
CA GLY A 243 -19.40 9.11 17.23
C GLY A 243 -19.17 8.23 18.46
N ASN A 244 -19.89 8.54 19.53
CA ASN A 244 -19.82 7.82 20.80
C ASN A 244 -20.77 6.60 20.81
N ALA A 245 -20.89 5.91 21.95
CA ALA A 245 -21.77 4.75 22.08
C ALA A 245 -23.24 5.07 21.79
N GLU A 246 -23.75 6.24 22.22
CA GLU A 246 -25.14 6.64 22.00
C GLU A 246 -25.43 6.91 20.53
N ASP A 247 -24.55 7.67 19.87
CA ASP A 247 -24.63 7.93 18.43
C ASP A 247 -24.58 6.63 17.62
N PHE A 248 -23.73 5.70 18.06
CA PHE A 248 -23.60 4.39 17.42
C PHE A 248 -24.86 3.53 17.56
N GLU A 249 -25.55 3.56 18.71
CA GLU A 249 -26.85 2.89 18.85
C GLU A 249 -27.90 3.44 17.88
N VAL A 250 -27.95 4.76 17.70
CA VAL A 250 -28.86 5.39 16.72
C VAL A 250 -28.53 4.95 15.30
N LEU A 251 -27.23 4.89 14.94
CA LEU A 251 -26.79 4.40 13.65
C LEU A 251 -27.15 2.92 13.43
N LYS A 252 -26.95 2.05 14.43
CA LYS A 252 -27.34 0.63 14.35
C LYS A 252 -28.83 0.48 14.07
N GLN A 253 -29.68 1.24 14.78
CA GLN A 253 -31.12 1.23 14.54
C GLN A 253 -31.47 1.67 13.11
N ALA A 254 -30.80 2.72 12.60
CA ALA A 254 -30.98 3.15 11.22
C ALA A 254 -30.59 2.04 10.23
N ILE A 255 -29.44 1.38 10.42
CA ILE A 255 -28.97 0.32 9.51
C ILE A 255 -29.93 -0.88 9.52
N VAL A 256 -30.31 -1.37 10.70
CA VAL A 256 -31.23 -2.51 10.82
C VAL A 256 -32.57 -2.22 10.16
N LEU A 257 -33.08 -0.99 10.31
CA LEU A 257 -34.34 -0.59 9.70
C LEU A 257 -34.23 -0.46 8.18
N LEU A 258 -33.21 0.24 7.68
CA LEU A 258 -33.09 0.64 6.27
C LEU A 258 -32.55 -0.46 5.36
N PHE A 259 -31.79 -1.42 5.91
CA PHE A 259 -31.14 -2.51 5.16
C PHE A 259 -31.68 -3.90 5.53
N ASN A 260 -32.96 -4.01 5.90
CA ASN A 260 -33.57 -5.25 6.40
C ASN A 260 -33.85 -6.33 5.33
N ASN A 261 -33.24 -6.24 4.14
CA ASN A 261 -33.43 -7.22 3.07
C ASN A 261 -32.10 -7.61 2.41
N PRO A 262 -31.44 -8.68 2.88
CA PRO A 262 -31.85 -9.61 3.94
C PRO A 262 -31.75 -9.01 5.35
N PRO A 263 -32.40 -9.60 6.38
CA PRO A 263 -32.30 -9.11 7.74
C PRO A 263 -30.86 -9.03 8.25
N VAL A 264 -30.52 -7.89 8.87
CA VAL A 264 -29.21 -7.64 9.46
C VAL A 264 -29.05 -8.52 10.71
N LYS A 265 -28.15 -9.51 10.65
CA LYS A 265 -27.90 -10.43 11.78
C LYS A 265 -26.92 -9.86 12.79
N GLU A 266 -25.83 -9.29 12.30
CA GLU A 266 -24.70 -8.80 13.09
C GLU A 266 -24.12 -7.56 12.42
N LEU A 267 -23.56 -6.67 13.24
CA LEU A 267 -22.85 -5.48 12.78
C LEU A 267 -21.42 -5.50 13.30
N TYR A 268 -20.48 -5.35 12.39
CA TYR A 268 -19.05 -5.32 12.64
C TYR A 268 -18.56 -3.87 12.65
N TYR A 269 -17.85 -3.51 13.70
CA TYR A 269 -17.35 -2.16 13.95
C TYR A 269 -16.04 -2.22 14.73
N HIS A 270 -15.28 -1.13 14.69
CA HIS A 270 -14.11 -0.93 15.54
C HIS A 270 -14.44 0.11 16.61
N GLU A 271 -14.05 -0.20 17.85
CA GLU A 271 -14.11 0.72 18.97
C GLU A 271 -12.69 1.09 19.40
N MET A 272 -12.39 2.39 19.51
CA MET A 272 -11.13 2.88 20.03
C MET A 272 -11.37 4.09 20.93
N LYS A 273 -11.04 3.97 22.22
CA LYS A 273 -11.15 5.08 23.20
C LYS A 273 -12.55 5.74 23.26
N GLY A 274 -13.60 4.94 23.11
CA GLY A 274 -14.99 5.42 23.10
C GLY A 274 -15.46 6.01 21.77
N GLU A 275 -14.63 5.97 20.73
CA GLU A 275 -15.01 6.29 19.35
C GLU A 275 -15.35 5.02 18.58
N TYR A 276 -16.46 5.07 17.85
CA TYR A 276 -16.98 3.94 17.08
C TYR A 276 -16.82 4.18 15.59
N TRP A 277 -16.44 3.13 14.86
CA TRP A 277 -16.19 3.17 13.42
C TRP A 277 -16.82 1.95 12.74
N ILE A 278 -17.60 2.16 11.70
CA ILE A 278 -18.33 1.07 11.03
C ILE A 278 -17.74 0.76 9.65
N ASN A 279 -17.65 -0.52 9.32
CA ASN A 279 -17.16 -1.00 8.03
C ASN A 279 -18.10 -0.60 6.88
N LEU A 280 -17.54 -0.07 5.78
CA LEU A 280 -18.25 0.31 4.56
C LEU A 280 -17.76 -0.43 3.31
N ASP A 281 -17.12 -1.59 3.47
CA ASP A 281 -16.65 -2.42 2.36
C ASP A 281 -17.76 -2.78 1.34
N TYR A 282 -17.40 -2.83 0.06
CA TYR A 282 -18.33 -3.16 -1.04
C TYR A 282 -18.79 -4.62 -0.99
N SER A 283 -18.04 -5.49 -0.33
CA SER A 283 -18.34 -6.91 -0.18
C SER A 283 -19.64 -7.17 0.61
N ALA A 284 -20.07 -6.22 1.44
CA ALA A 284 -21.23 -6.35 2.30
C ALA A 284 -22.52 -5.81 1.67
N MET A 285 -23.68 -6.36 2.08
CA MET A 285 -25.01 -5.88 1.65
C MET A 285 -25.52 -4.67 2.44
N HIS A 286 -24.95 -4.44 3.63
CA HIS A 286 -25.28 -3.36 4.54
C HIS A 286 -24.00 -2.81 5.18
N PRO A 287 -24.01 -1.57 5.68
CA PRO A 287 -22.92 -1.05 6.50
C PRO A 287 -22.71 -1.93 7.74
N GLY A 288 -21.46 -2.10 8.15
CA GLY A 288 -21.08 -2.98 9.26
C GLY A 288 -21.08 -4.45 8.87
N GLY A 289 -20.80 -4.76 7.61
CA GLY A 289 -20.56 -6.14 7.19
C GLY A 289 -19.25 -6.71 7.75
N ARG A 290 -19.13 -8.04 7.71
CA ARG A 290 -17.97 -8.77 8.25
C ARG A 290 -16.67 -8.31 7.61
N TYR A 291 -15.61 -8.19 8.42
CA TYR A 291 -14.26 -7.97 7.92
C TYR A 291 -13.74 -9.18 7.16
N LEU A 292 -12.97 -8.94 6.09
CA LEU A 292 -12.35 -10.01 5.31
C LEU A 292 -11.17 -10.67 6.06
N ASN A 293 -10.46 -9.90 6.90
CA ASN A 293 -9.32 -10.36 7.68
C ASN A 293 -9.10 -9.46 8.90
N ASP A 294 -8.59 -10.04 9.99
CA ASP A 294 -8.37 -9.35 11.27
C ASP A 294 -6.95 -8.73 11.36
N LYS A 295 -6.09 -8.96 10.37
CA LYS A 295 -4.71 -8.43 10.35
C LYS A 295 -4.64 -7.05 9.69
N VAL A 296 -4.80 -6.01 10.49
CA VAL A 296 -4.63 -4.61 10.08
C VAL A 296 -3.14 -4.25 10.00
N TYR A 297 -2.71 -3.70 8.85
CA TYR A 297 -1.32 -3.28 8.61
C TYR A 297 -1.14 -1.77 8.70
N ALA A 298 -2.12 -1.00 8.26
CA ALA A 298 -2.08 0.46 8.31
C ALA A 298 -3.48 1.06 8.41
N LEU A 299 -3.53 2.26 8.99
CA LEU A 299 -4.73 3.08 9.10
C LEU A 299 -4.45 4.42 8.42
N ILE A 300 -5.29 4.82 7.49
CA ILE A 300 -5.22 6.12 6.83
C ILE A 300 -6.33 6.99 7.40
N GLU A 301 -5.96 7.88 8.31
CA GLU A 301 -6.83 8.97 8.75
C GLU A 301 -6.86 10.07 7.67
N LEU A 302 -8.06 10.57 7.39
CA LEU A 302 -8.39 11.45 6.27
C LEU A 302 -9.04 12.74 6.74
#